data_AF-A0A9P5T712-F1
#
_entry.id   AF-A0A9P5T712-F1
#
_cell.length_a   1.000
_cell.length_b   1.000
_cell.length_c   1.000
_cell.angle_alpha   90.00
_cell.angle_beta   90.00
_cell.angle_gamma   90.00
#
_symmetry.space_group_name_H-M   'P 1'
#
loop_
_entity.id
_entity.type
_entity.pdbx_description
1 polymer ?
#
loop_
_entity_poly.entity_id
_entity_poly.type
_entity_poly.pdbx_seq_one_letter_code
_entity_poly.pdbx_strand_id
1 'polypeptide(L)'
;MITEDVVLHVRHLELGERYGRGHINIQPSKLKRLLDRLSSTLEFLHIGLHILATQKEESDLEEDTEESKVWPKLQHLTLRLYVDSPDQGSFKRWLWRRCGRVRVLTMYEVGESVVQSLAEDMPTCMPNVQEFLMQANSSYEKQLKDHEIAAILNGSPQGWKRVWTRPLSHFGNASKEALAKHFSTLEALYMDGCSDFQGPDQVRALAFCPNLHTFTSINDGGYPKDTVLRPISASTFIDRDPSTGSLKPWLCEESLKDLKVMISDIPRPDLKTYGLIRESYPGQGRELQNLVYERIARFTNLETLWLGMDFYDTDPGSNDSCEDDDDEDEGQWFQRNCLEMSLDSGLRKLSGLKNLRELSVIDMEHRIRLKDVQWMVKNWPKFETIFGLSPMGRTKHAVEWLKKNHPKIPAAKY
;
A
#
# COMPACT_ATOMS: atom_id res chain seq x y z
N MET A 1 14.67 -23.90 -26.81
CA MET A 1 14.90 -25.36 -26.78
C MET A 1 15.99 -25.62 -25.75
N ILE A 2 15.66 -26.32 -24.66
CA ILE A 2 16.61 -26.73 -23.63
C ILE A 2 16.84 -28.23 -23.86
N THR A 3 18.06 -28.63 -24.19
CA THR A 3 18.47 -30.02 -24.42
C THR A 3 18.81 -30.72 -23.10
N GLU A 4 18.71 -32.05 -23.05
CA GLU A 4 18.31 -32.85 -21.87
C GLU A 4 19.30 -33.01 -20.69
N ASP A 5 20.53 -32.46 -20.70
CA ASP A 5 21.52 -32.75 -19.63
C ASP A 5 22.11 -31.52 -18.92
N VAL A 6 21.37 -30.41 -18.85
CA VAL A 6 21.78 -29.25 -18.03
C VAL A 6 21.04 -29.24 -16.70
N VAL A 7 21.75 -29.49 -15.61
CA VAL A 7 21.27 -29.20 -14.25
C VAL A 7 21.16 -27.69 -14.10
N LEU A 8 20.01 -27.17 -14.48
CA LEU A 8 19.67 -25.76 -14.40
C LEU A 8 19.29 -25.45 -12.95
N HIS A 9 20.21 -24.82 -12.20
CA HIS A 9 19.92 -24.26 -10.88
C HIS A 9 19.10 -22.98 -10.99
N VAL A 10 17.85 -23.11 -11.40
CA VAL A 10 16.93 -21.97 -11.47
C VAL A 10 16.30 -21.79 -10.10
N ARG A 11 16.71 -20.73 -9.40
CA ARG A 11 16.04 -20.29 -8.17
C ARG A 11 14.81 -19.43 -8.44
N HIS A 12 14.85 -18.71 -9.56
CA HIS A 12 13.81 -17.81 -10.01
C HIS A 12 13.44 -18.16 -11.45
N LEU A 13 12.22 -18.66 -11.64
CA LEU A 13 11.66 -18.90 -12.97
C LEU A 13 10.61 -17.85 -13.26
N GLU A 14 10.80 -17.15 -14.37
CA GLU A 14 9.85 -16.20 -14.92
C GLU A 14 9.40 -16.67 -16.29
N LEU A 15 8.09 -16.92 -16.43
CA LEU A 15 7.48 -17.38 -17.66
C LEU A 15 6.50 -16.32 -18.14
N GLY A 16 6.93 -15.49 -19.09
CA GLY A 16 6.14 -14.39 -19.66
C GLY A 16 7.02 -13.20 -20.06
N GLU A 17 6.48 -12.27 -20.87
CA GLU A 17 7.16 -11.00 -21.13
C GLU A 17 6.92 -10.00 -19.99
N ARG A 18 7.98 -9.36 -19.49
CA ARG A 18 7.87 -8.26 -18.51
C ARG A 18 7.22 -7.00 -19.10
N TYR A 19 7.34 -6.75 -20.41
CA TYR A 19 7.05 -5.44 -21.02
C TYR A 19 6.54 -5.47 -22.48
N GLY A 20 5.93 -6.55 -22.97
CA GLY A 20 5.46 -6.62 -24.37
C GLY A 20 4.21 -7.48 -24.57
N ARG A 21 3.48 -7.22 -25.67
CA ARG A 21 2.24 -7.92 -26.06
C ARG A 21 2.49 -9.35 -26.59
N GLY A 22 3.67 -9.93 -26.37
CA GLY A 22 4.00 -11.29 -26.77
C GLY A 22 3.53 -12.30 -25.72
N HIS A 23 2.37 -12.91 -25.94
CA HIS A 23 1.92 -14.01 -25.09
C HIS A 23 2.69 -15.30 -25.42
N ILE A 24 3.41 -15.85 -24.43
CA ILE A 24 4.04 -17.17 -24.56
C ILE A 24 2.95 -18.23 -24.39
N ASN A 25 2.66 -18.95 -25.47
CA ASN A 25 1.77 -20.10 -25.45
C ASN A 25 2.58 -21.35 -25.08
N ILE A 26 2.33 -21.91 -23.90
CA ILE A 26 2.93 -23.19 -23.48
C ILE A 26 1.82 -24.18 -23.13
N GLN A 27 1.99 -25.42 -23.58
CA GLN A 27 1.05 -26.50 -23.21
C GLN A 27 1.18 -26.82 -21.72
N PRO A 28 0.06 -27.07 -21.00
CA PRO A 28 0.10 -27.42 -19.58
C PRO A 28 1.02 -28.59 -19.25
N SER A 29 1.01 -29.66 -20.05
CA SER A 29 1.85 -30.86 -19.85
C SER A 29 3.35 -30.55 -19.93
N LYS A 30 3.76 -29.70 -20.89
CA LYS A 30 5.14 -29.23 -21.01
C LYS A 30 5.56 -28.37 -19.82
N LEU A 31 4.65 -27.49 -19.38
CA LEU A 31 4.88 -26.65 -18.21
C LEU A 31 5.00 -27.48 -16.93
N LYS A 32 4.14 -28.48 -16.72
CA LYS A 32 4.23 -29.42 -15.60
C LYS A 32 5.60 -30.09 -15.54
N ARG A 33 6.04 -30.71 -16.66
CA ARG A 33 7.35 -31.37 -16.75
C ARG A 33 8.51 -30.42 -16.46
N LEU A 34 8.44 -29.19 -16.97
CA LEU A 34 9.46 -28.18 -16.71
C LEU A 34 9.53 -27.84 -15.22
N LEU A 35 8.39 -27.57 -14.59
CA LEU A 35 8.31 -27.19 -13.19
C LEU A 35 8.72 -28.35 -12.26
N ASP A 36 8.34 -29.58 -12.57
CA ASP A 36 8.75 -30.75 -11.78
C ASP A 36 10.28 -30.97 -11.84
N ARG A 37 10.91 -30.72 -13.00
CA ARG A 37 12.39 -30.74 -13.11
C ARG A 37 13.08 -29.67 -12.26
N LEU A 38 12.41 -28.53 -12.04
CA LEU A 38 12.94 -27.39 -11.27
C LEU A 38 12.52 -27.40 -9.78
N SER A 39 11.62 -28.30 -9.40
CA SER A 39 10.95 -28.33 -8.09
C SER A 39 11.87 -28.27 -6.87
N SER A 40 13.06 -28.89 -6.95
CA SER A 40 14.02 -28.98 -5.84
C SER A 40 14.81 -27.69 -5.58
N THR A 41 14.85 -26.76 -6.55
CA THR A 41 15.60 -25.50 -6.47
C THR A 41 14.74 -24.25 -6.55
N LEU A 42 13.48 -24.39 -6.98
CA LEU A 42 12.59 -23.27 -7.22
C LEU A 42 12.17 -22.58 -5.92
N GLU A 43 12.59 -21.32 -5.74
CA GLU A 43 12.24 -20.47 -4.59
C GLU A 43 11.18 -19.44 -4.95
N PHE A 44 11.21 -18.96 -6.20
CA PHE A 44 10.33 -17.93 -6.76
C PHE A 44 9.76 -18.43 -8.08
N LEU A 45 8.43 -18.39 -8.20
CA LEU A 45 7.74 -18.75 -9.43
C LEU A 45 6.84 -17.59 -9.89
N HIS A 46 7.15 -17.03 -11.04
CA HIS A 46 6.29 -16.07 -11.74
C HIS A 46 5.68 -16.74 -12.97
N ILE A 47 4.35 -16.84 -13.00
CA ILE A 47 3.59 -17.40 -14.11
C ILE A 47 2.77 -16.30 -14.79
N GLY A 48 3.27 -15.81 -15.92
CA GLY A 48 2.62 -14.82 -16.78
C GLY A 48 2.26 -15.40 -18.15
N LEU A 49 1.25 -16.26 -18.18
CA LEU A 49 0.95 -17.09 -19.36
C LEU A 49 -0.51 -16.97 -19.79
N HIS A 50 -0.72 -16.95 -21.11
CA HIS A 50 -1.99 -17.35 -21.70
C HIS A 50 -1.94 -18.84 -21.98
N ILE A 51 -2.69 -19.61 -21.19
CA ILE A 51 -2.86 -21.04 -21.43
C ILE A 51 -3.99 -21.18 -22.45
N LEU A 52 -3.65 -21.40 -23.72
CA LEU A 52 -4.64 -21.70 -24.75
C LEU A 52 -5.15 -23.12 -24.54
N ALA A 53 -6.46 -23.29 -24.47
CA ALA A 53 -7.09 -24.60 -24.58
C ALA A 53 -6.95 -25.08 -26.03
N THR A 54 -6.05 -26.04 -26.28
CA THR A 54 -6.05 -26.75 -27.56
C THR A 54 -7.17 -27.78 -27.52
N GLN A 55 -8.14 -27.69 -28.45
CA GLN A 55 -9.38 -28.47 -28.51
C GLN A 55 -9.22 -30.02 -28.66
N LYS A 56 -8.08 -30.63 -28.33
CA LYS A 56 -7.81 -32.03 -28.71
C LYS A 56 -6.97 -32.89 -27.77
N GLU A 57 -6.65 -32.46 -26.55
CA GLU A 57 -5.88 -33.29 -25.58
C GLU A 57 -6.77 -33.86 -24.46
N GLU A 58 -7.88 -34.52 -24.81
CA GLU A 58 -8.83 -35.09 -23.83
C GLU A 58 -8.44 -36.47 -23.26
N SER A 59 -7.43 -37.21 -23.77
CA SER A 59 -7.29 -38.63 -23.39
C SER A 59 -6.06 -39.05 -22.58
N ASP A 60 -4.97 -38.28 -22.52
CA ASP A 60 -3.67 -38.83 -22.04
C ASP A 60 -3.13 -38.17 -20.76
N LEU A 61 -3.92 -37.33 -20.09
CA LEU A 61 -3.62 -36.96 -18.71
C LEU A 61 -4.11 -38.10 -17.81
N GLU A 62 -3.36 -39.20 -17.80
CA GLU A 62 -3.45 -40.22 -16.76
C GLU A 62 -3.58 -39.49 -15.41
N GLU A 63 -4.54 -39.92 -14.59
CA GLU A 63 -4.65 -39.44 -13.21
C GLU A 63 -3.29 -39.65 -12.54
N ASP A 64 -2.49 -38.58 -12.48
CA ASP A 64 -1.25 -38.51 -11.73
C ASP A 64 -1.61 -38.83 -10.28
N THR A 65 -1.59 -40.13 -9.97
CA THR A 65 -1.68 -40.72 -8.64
C THR A 65 -0.39 -40.48 -7.86
N GLU A 66 0.60 -39.82 -8.46
CA GLU A 66 1.80 -39.35 -7.78
C GLU A 66 1.40 -38.46 -6.61
N GLU A 67 1.63 -39.01 -5.41
CA GLU A 67 1.63 -38.34 -4.12
C GLU A 67 2.13 -36.90 -4.27
N SER A 68 1.32 -35.96 -3.80
CA SER A 68 1.54 -34.51 -3.89
C SER A 68 2.94 -34.09 -3.44
N LYS A 69 3.93 -34.11 -4.36
CA LYS A 69 5.29 -33.62 -4.12
C LYS A 69 5.24 -32.10 -3.95
N VAL A 70 5.16 -31.64 -2.71
CA VAL A 70 5.31 -30.23 -2.37
C VAL A 70 6.67 -29.74 -2.86
N TRP A 71 6.73 -28.57 -3.48
CA TRP A 71 8.00 -27.95 -3.85
C TRP A 71 8.69 -27.41 -2.59
N PRO A 72 9.79 -28.03 -2.13
CA PRO A 72 10.31 -27.82 -0.78
C PRO A 72 10.93 -26.43 -0.58
N LYS A 73 11.20 -25.68 -1.66
CA LYS A 73 11.81 -24.36 -1.59
C LYS A 73 10.91 -23.23 -2.07
N LEU A 74 9.76 -23.51 -2.70
CA LEU A 74 8.93 -22.46 -3.26
C LEU A 74 8.33 -21.62 -2.11
N GLN A 75 8.73 -20.36 -2.05
CA GLN A 75 8.26 -19.40 -1.04
C GLN A 75 7.39 -18.31 -1.64
N HIS A 76 7.64 -17.92 -2.90
CA HIS A 76 6.93 -16.82 -3.53
C HIS A 76 6.27 -17.28 -4.83
N LEU A 77 4.98 -16.99 -4.95
CA LEU A 77 4.18 -17.29 -6.12
C LEU A 77 3.60 -16.00 -6.68
N THR A 78 3.91 -15.71 -7.93
CA THR A 78 3.37 -14.60 -8.70
C THR A 78 2.51 -15.12 -9.83
N LEU A 79 1.27 -14.66 -9.91
CA LEU A 79 0.28 -15.10 -10.89
C LEU A 79 -0.15 -13.96 -11.81
N ARG A 80 -0.08 -14.21 -13.11
CA ARG A 80 -0.63 -13.38 -14.20
C ARG A 80 -1.28 -14.28 -15.25
N LEU A 81 -2.55 -14.63 -15.02
CA LEU A 81 -3.26 -15.69 -15.74
C LEU A 81 -4.63 -15.20 -16.22
N TYR A 82 -4.80 -15.01 -17.53
CA TYR A 82 -5.96 -14.33 -18.11
C TYR A 82 -7.11 -15.22 -18.57
N VAL A 83 -6.89 -16.53 -18.71
CA VAL A 83 -7.79 -17.39 -19.50
C VAL A 83 -8.71 -18.23 -18.60
N ASP A 84 -10.01 -17.97 -18.70
CA ASP A 84 -11.10 -18.79 -18.16
C ASP A 84 -11.43 -19.96 -19.10
N SER A 85 -10.48 -20.87 -19.33
CA SER A 85 -10.84 -22.15 -19.95
C SER A 85 -11.20 -23.15 -18.85
N PRO A 86 -12.38 -23.80 -18.93
CA PRO A 86 -12.79 -24.83 -17.97
C PRO A 86 -11.80 -26.01 -17.90
N ASP A 87 -11.10 -26.29 -19.01
CA ASP A 87 -10.16 -27.40 -19.12
C ASP A 87 -8.88 -27.22 -18.29
N GLN A 88 -8.64 -26.02 -17.75
CA GLN A 88 -7.47 -25.72 -16.92
C GLN A 88 -7.61 -26.14 -15.45
N GLY A 89 -8.80 -26.58 -15.01
CA GLY A 89 -9.04 -26.93 -13.61
C GLY A 89 -8.04 -27.97 -13.08
N SER A 90 -7.68 -28.96 -13.90
CA SER A 90 -6.70 -30.00 -13.54
C SER A 90 -5.29 -29.44 -13.33
N PHE A 91 -4.85 -28.51 -14.18
CA PHE A 91 -3.54 -27.85 -14.06
C PHE A 91 -3.47 -26.93 -12.83
N LYS A 92 -4.51 -26.11 -12.60
CA LYS A 92 -4.58 -25.21 -11.43
C LYS A 92 -4.47 -25.99 -10.13
N ARG A 93 -5.30 -27.03 -9.96
CA ARG A 93 -5.26 -27.90 -8.77
C ARG A 93 -3.91 -28.60 -8.60
N TRP A 94 -3.32 -29.08 -9.70
CA TRP A 94 -1.97 -29.66 -9.69
C TRP A 94 -0.92 -28.66 -9.19
N LEU A 95 -1.01 -27.39 -9.62
CA LEU A 95 -0.10 -26.32 -9.22
C LEU A 95 -0.28 -25.96 -7.74
N TRP A 96 -1.52 -25.76 -7.29
CA TRP A 96 -1.81 -25.40 -5.90
C TRP A 96 -1.26 -26.41 -4.92
N ARG A 97 -1.46 -27.71 -5.15
CA ARG A 97 -0.97 -28.79 -4.29
C ARG A 97 0.56 -28.78 -4.07
N ARG A 98 1.31 -28.17 -4.98
CA ARG A 98 2.78 -28.05 -4.90
C ARG A 98 3.24 -26.82 -4.12
N CYS A 99 2.32 -25.89 -3.82
CA CYS A 99 2.58 -24.60 -3.18
C CYS A 99 2.53 -24.63 -1.64
N GLY A 100 2.69 -25.80 -1.01
CA GLY A 100 2.58 -25.96 0.45
C GLY A 100 3.52 -25.10 1.31
N ARG A 101 4.58 -24.54 0.72
CA ARG A 101 5.55 -23.67 1.40
C ARG A 101 5.49 -22.20 0.96
N VAL A 102 4.57 -21.85 0.06
CA VAL A 102 4.36 -20.46 -0.37
C VAL A 102 3.95 -19.62 0.83
N ARG A 103 4.63 -18.48 0.99
CA ARG A 103 4.40 -17.46 2.02
C ARG A 103 3.88 -16.15 1.43
N VAL A 104 4.33 -15.84 0.22
CA VAL A 104 3.96 -14.61 -0.49
C VAL A 104 3.22 -14.96 -1.76
N LEU A 105 1.98 -14.45 -1.86
CA LEU A 105 1.14 -14.54 -3.04
C LEU A 105 1.06 -13.17 -3.67
N THR A 106 1.50 -13.06 -4.92
CA THR A 106 1.34 -11.85 -5.73
C THR A 106 0.42 -12.14 -6.91
N MET A 107 -0.55 -11.27 -7.15
CA MET A 107 -1.54 -11.43 -8.22
C MET A 107 -1.57 -10.19 -9.12
N TYR A 108 -1.54 -10.45 -10.42
CA TYR A 108 -1.58 -9.47 -11.51
C TYR A 108 -2.63 -9.93 -12.51
N GLU A 109 -3.62 -9.11 -12.85
CA GLU A 109 -4.52 -9.37 -14.00
C GLU A 109 -5.00 -10.83 -14.12
N VAL A 110 -5.49 -11.39 -13.02
CA VAL A 110 -5.94 -12.79 -12.94
C VAL A 110 -7.42 -12.91 -13.30
N GLY A 111 -7.79 -13.96 -14.03
CA GLY A 111 -9.19 -14.28 -14.35
C GLY A 111 -9.98 -14.81 -13.14
N GLU A 112 -11.29 -14.60 -13.18
CA GLU A 112 -12.24 -14.99 -12.12
C GLU A 112 -12.12 -16.48 -11.77
N SER A 113 -12.01 -17.38 -12.76
CA SER A 113 -11.88 -18.81 -12.50
C SER A 113 -10.56 -19.21 -11.85
N VAL A 114 -9.49 -18.42 -12.02
CA VAL A 114 -8.21 -18.63 -11.33
C VAL A 114 -8.37 -18.25 -9.87
N VAL A 115 -9.00 -17.11 -9.60
CA VAL A 115 -9.25 -16.64 -8.24
C VAL A 115 -10.14 -17.62 -7.47
N GLN A 116 -11.24 -18.06 -8.07
CA GLN A 116 -12.15 -19.00 -7.42
C GLN A 116 -11.44 -20.31 -7.08
N SER A 117 -10.75 -20.94 -8.04
CA SER A 117 -10.00 -22.18 -7.80
C SER A 117 -8.91 -21.99 -6.75
N LEU A 118 -8.21 -20.86 -6.77
CA LEU A 118 -7.20 -20.55 -5.77
C LEU A 118 -7.83 -20.40 -4.38
N ALA A 119 -8.89 -19.61 -4.24
CA ALA A 119 -9.56 -19.38 -2.96
C ALA A 119 -10.12 -20.68 -2.35
N GLU A 120 -10.66 -21.58 -3.17
CA GLU A 120 -11.16 -22.89 -2.75
C GLU A 120 -10.03 -23.81 -2.23
N ASP A 121 -8.91 -23.88 -2.94
CA ASP A 121 -7.82 -24.81 -2.62
C ASP A 121 -6.79 -24.23 -1.62
N MET A 122 -6.67 -22.91 -1.52
CA MET A 122 -5.63 -22.21 -0.74
C MET A 122 -5.56 -22.63 0.74
N PRO A 123 -6.67 -22.81 1.49
CA PRO A 123 -6.61 -23.25 2.89
C PRO A 123 -5.87 -24.57 3.10
N THR A 124 -5.92 -25.47 2.11
CA THR A 124 -5.28 -26.80 2.19
C THR A 124 -3.91 -26.83 1.50
N CYS A 125 -3.79 -26.11 0.39
CA CYS A 125 -2.66 -26.20 -0.51
C CYS A 125 -1.56 -25.17 -0.23
N MET A 126 -1.87 -24.06 0.44
CA MET A 126 -0.91 -23.02 0.80
C MET A 126 -1.06 -22.61 2.27
N PRO A 127 -0.92 -23.55 3.22
CA PRO A 127 -1.20 -23.29 4.63
C PRO A 127 -0.28 -22.23 5.25
N ASN A 128 0.84 -21.89 4.61
CA ASN A 128 1.84 -20.94 5.10
C ASN A 128 1.73 -19.55 4.46
N VAL A 129 0.72 -19.30 3.63
CA VAL A 129 0.56 -18.02 2.94
C VAL A 129 0.13 -16.94 3.94
N GLN A 130 0.91 -15.87 4.02
CA GLN A 130 0.74 -14.81 5.03
C GLN A 130 0.89 -13.41 4.44
N GLU A 131 1.33 -13.29 3.18
CA GLU A 131 1.47 -12.01 2.48
C GLU A 131 0.71 -12.04 1.16
N PHE A 132 -0.16 -11.05 0.97
CA PHE A 132 -0.94 -10.89 -0.24
C PHE A 132 -0.63 -9.54 -0.88
N LEU A 133 -0.11 -9.59 -2.11
CA LEU A 133 0.24 -8.41 -2.90
C LEU A 133 -0.63 -8.40 -4.17
N MET A 134 -1.55 -7.46 -4.24
CA MET A 134 -2.35 -7.21 -5.43
C MET A 134 -1.66 -6.11 -6.25
N GLN A 135 -1.22 -6.47 -7.45
CA GLN A 135 -0.63 -5.51 -8.37
C GLN A 135 -1.61 -5.23 -9.50
N ALA A 136 -1.93 -3.95 -9.68
CA ALA A 136 -2.64 -3.45 -10.85
C ALA A 136 -1.63 -3.01 -11.90
N ASN A 137 -1.92 -3.31 -13.16
CA ASN A 137 -1.23 -2.68 -14.27
C ASN A 137 -1.93 -1.37 -14.62
N SER A 138 -1.21 -0.39 -15.16
CA SER A 138 -1.75 0.93 -15.47
C SER A 138 -2.73 0.91 -16.66
N SER A 139 -2.74 -0.16 -17.45
CA SER A 139 -3.77 -0.39 -18.47
C SER A 139 -5.06 -0.81 -17.78
N TYR A 140 -6.20 -0.23 -18.19
CA TYR A 140 -7.59 -0.50 -17.74
C TYR A 140 -8.08 -1.96 -17.87
N GLU A 141 -7.19 -2.94 -17.79
CA GLU A 141 -7.47 -4.37 -17.88
C GLU A 141 -8.05 -4.90 -16.56
N LYS A 142 -8.68 -6.08 -16.66
CA LYS A 142 -9.54 -6.72 -15.64
C LYS A 142 -8.98 -6.58 -14.21
N GLN A 143 -9.63 -5.72 -13.43
CA GLN A 143 -9.39 -5.60 -11.99
C GLN A 143 -10.16 -6.68 -11.23
N LEU A 144 -9.58 -7.13 -10.12
CA LEU A 144 -10.29 -8.01 -9.19
C LEU A 144 -11.51 -7.30 -8.63
N LYS A 145 -12.66 -7.98 -8.66
CA LYS A 145 -13.90 -7.55 -8.04
C LYS A 145 -13.83 -7.75 -6.53
N ASP A 146 -14.69 -7.05 -5.80
CA ASP A 146 -14.74 -7.11 -4.33
C ASP A 146 -14.87 -8.54 -3.76
N HIS A 147 -15.78 -9.36 -4.30
CA HIS A 147 -15.96 -10.72 -3.80
C HIS A 147 -14.78 -11.65 -4.11
N GLU A 148 -14.03 -11.38 -5.19
CA GLU A 148 -12.83 -12.14 -5.58
C GLU A 148 -11.69 -11.84 -4.60
N ILE A 149 -11.46 -10.56 -4.28
CA ILE A 149 -10.50 -10.14 -3.26
C ILE A 149 -10.90 -10.72 -1.90
N ALA A 150 -12.19 -10.65 -1.53
CA ALA A 150 -12.71 -11.22 -0.30
C ALA A 150 -12.48 -12.74 -0.22
N ALA A 151 -12.66 -13.48 -1.33
CA ALA A 151 -12.44 -14.92 -1.39
C ALA A 151 -10.97 -15.27 -1.11
N ILE A 152 -10.02 -14.55 -1.73
CA ILE A 152 -8.59 -14.70 -1.44
C ILE A 152 -8.30 -14.35 0.02
N LEU A 153 -8.80 -13.22 0.52
CA LEU A 153 -8.57 -12.84 1.92
C LEU A 153 -9.09 -13.91 2.89
N ASN A 154 -10.23 -14.54 2.63
CA ASN A 154 -10.75 -15.61 3.50
C ASN A 154 -9.97 -16.93 3.41
N GLY A 155 -9.16 -17.13 2.37
CA GLY A 155 -8.49 -18.43 2.14
C GLY A 155 -7.21 -18.65 2.94
N SER A 156 -6.65 -17.64 3.62
CA SER A 156 -5.44 -17.84 4.45
C SER A 156 -5.81 -18.44 5.81
N PRO A 157 -5.32 -19.66 6.14
CA PRO A 157 -5.69 -20.32 7.38
C PRO A 157 -4.91 -19.80 8.61
N GLN A 158 -3.73 -19.23 8.41
CA GLN A 158 -2.90 -18.66 9.50
C GLN A 158 -3.16 -17.17 9.73
N GLY A 159 -3.92 -16.56 8.83
CA GLY A 159 -4.19 -15.14 8.79
C GLY A 159 -3.14 -14.33 8.03
N TRP A 160 -3.57 -13.18 7.51
CA TRP A 160 -2.68 -12.30 6.77
C TRP A 160 -1.84 -11.44 7.72
N LYS A 161 -0.53 -11.42 7.47
CA LYS A 161 0.42 -10.51 8.10
C LYS A 161 0.65 -9.26 7.28
N ARG A 162 0.68 -9.39 5.95
CA ARG A 162 0.89 -8.26 5.05
C ARG A 162 -0.14 -8.28 3.93
N VAL A 163 -0.83 -7.16 3.77
CA VAL A 163 -1.76 -6.97 2.66
C VAL A 163 -1.38 -5.69 1.94
N TRP A 164 -1.13 -5.81 0.64
CA TRP A 164 -0.86 -4.69 -0.24
C TRP A 164 -1.90 -4.66 -1.35
N THR A 165 -2.66 -3.58 -1.39
CA THR A 165 -3.56 -3.23 -2.49
C THR A 165 -2.99 -2.05 -3.27
N ARG A 166 -3.08 -2.10 -4.59
CA ARG A 166 -2.67 -1.00 -5.47
C ARG A 166 -3.87 -0.09 -5.78
N PRO A 167 -3.59 1.09 -6.38
CA PRO A 167 -4.64 1.95 -6.88
C PRO A 167 -5.63 1.21 -7.77
N LEU A 168 -6.89 1.63 -7.70
CA LEU A 168 -8.00 1.13 -8.53
C LEU A 168 -8.53 -0.27 -8.21
N SER A 169 -8.09 -0.94 -7.15
CA SER A 169 -8.74 -2.20 -6.74
C SER A 169 -10.15 -1.96 -6.20
N HIS A 170 -11.12 -2.81 -6.57
CA HIS A 170 -12.47 -2.79 -6.03
C HIS A 170 -12.55 -3.39 -4.61
N PHE A 171 -11.96 -2.73 -3.63
CA PHE A 171 -11.90 -3.19 -2.24
C PHE A 171 -13.18 -2.81 -1.46
N GLY A 172 -14.31 -3.36 -1.88
CA GLY A 172 -15.61 -3.09 -1.32
C GLY A 172 -15.86 -3.72 0.06
N ASN A 173 -17.14 -3.83 0.43
CA ASN A 173 -17.55 -4.27 1.77
C ASN A 173 -17.18 -5.74 2.04
N ALA A 174 -17.24 -6.62 1.04
CA ALA A 174 -16.90 -8.02 1.23
C ALA A 174 -15.41 -8.17 1.57
N SER A 175 -14.54 -7.44 0.87
CA SER A 175 -13.10 -7.43 1.12
C SER A 175 -12.76 -6.85 2.48
N LYS A 176 -13.43 -5.76 2.89
CA LYS A 176 -13.24 -5.14 4.21
C LYS A 176 -13.61 -6.09 5.35
N GLU A 177 -14.74 -6.77 5.26
CA GLU A 177 -15.15 -7.75 6.28
C GLU A 177 -14.23 -8.98 6.27
N ALA A 178 -13.75 -9.42 5.10
CA ALA A 178 -12.76 -10.47 5.02
C ALA A 178 -11.43 -10.04 5.67
N LEU A 179 -10.93 -8.84 5.38
CA LEU A 179 -9.71 -8.27 5.98
C LEU A 179 -9.84 -8.14 7.50
N ALA A 180 -10.99 -7.71 8.00
CA ALA A 180 -11.23 -7.52 9.44
C ALA A 180 -11.03 -8.80 10.26
N LYS A 181 -11.23 -9.99 9.66
CA LYS A 181 -10.95 -11.28 10.31
C LYS A 181 -9.46 -11.50 10.61
N HIS A 182 -8.58 -10.74 9.97
CA HIS A 182 -7.13 -10.87 10.05
C HIS A 182 -6.46 -9.75 10.86
N PHE A 183 -7.22 -8.85 11.47
CA PHE A 183 -6.66 -7.72 12.22
C PHE A 183 -5.74 -8.15 13.37
N SER A 184 -5.99 -9.30 14.01
CA SER A 184 -5.12 -9.82 15.06
C SER A 184 -3.75 -10.27 14.56
N THR A 185 -3.61 -10.63 13.28
CA THR A 185 -2.35 -11.10 12.68
C THR A 185 -1.65 -10.07 11.82
N LEU A 186 -2.35 -8.98 11.44
CA LEU A 186 -1.86 -8.00 10.49
C LEU A 186 -0.71 -7.17 11.08
N GLU A 187 0.43 -7.21 10.38
CA GLU A 187 1.67 -6.50 10.71
C GLU A 187 1.90 -5.29 9.79
N ALA A 188 1.47 -5.36 8.52
CA ALA A 188 1.55 -4.25 7.58
C ALA A 188 0.34 -4.19 6.64
N LEU A 189 -0.17 -2.98 6.41
CA LEU A 189 -1.31 -2.72 5.55
C LEU A 189 -1.03 -1.54 4.61
N TYR A 190 -1.02 -1.81 3.31
CA TYR A 190 -0.82 -0.83 2.24
C TYR A 190 -2.09 -0.72 1.40
N MET A 191 -2.77 0.42 1.53
CA MET A 191 -4.04 0.76 0.89
C MET A 191 -3.89 1.98 -0.02
N ASP A 192 -2.70 2.17 -0.60
CA ASP A 192 -2.40 3.29 -1.46
C ASP A 192 -3.28 3.28 -2.72
N GLY A 193 -4.05 4.36 -2.92
CA GLY A 193 -4.96 4.52 -4.06
C GLY A 193 -6.18 3.61 -4.05
N CYS A 194 -6.46 2.92 -2.94
CA CYS A 194 -7.64 2.09 -2.79
C CYS A 194 -8.89 2.97 -2.58
N SER A 195 -9.64 3.24 -3.65
CA SER A 195 -10.75 4.22 -3.64
C SER A 195 -11.89 3.86 -2.69
N ASP A 196 -12.07 2.57 -2.42
CA ASP A 196 -13.14 2.03 -1.59
C ASP A 196 -12.76 1.97 -0.10
N PHE A 197 -11.47 2.07 0.24
CA PHE A 197 -10.99 1.99 1.62
C PHE A 197 -10.94 3.37 2.30
N GLN A 198 -12.09 3.79 2.82
CA GLN A 198 -12.32 5.17 3.28
C GLN A 198 -11.86 5.42 4.72
N GLY A 199 -11.91 6.67 5.18
CA GLY A 199 -11.48 7.08 6.52
C GLY A 199 -12.00 6.19 7.68
N PRO A 200 -13.29 5.82 7.74
CA PRO A 200 -13.79 4.91 8.77
C PRO A 200 -13.13 3.53 8.74
N ASP A 201 -12.86 3.00 7.55
CA ASP A 201 -12.20 1.69 7.39
C ASP A 201 -10.72 1.76 7.81
N GLN A 202 -10.04 2.87 7.47
CA GLN A 202 -8.68 3.16 7.90
C GLN A 202 -8.57 3.25 9.43
N VAL A 203 -9.49 3.98 10.07
CA VAL A 203 -9.56 4.06 11.54
C VAL A 203 -9.92 2.73 12.17
N ARG A 204 -10.81 1.93 11.57
CA ARG A 204 -11.12 0.57 12.04
C ARG A 204 -9.86 -0.30 12.03
N ALA A 205 -9.05 -0.28 10.96
CA ALA A 205 -7.79 -1.03 10.92
C ALA A 205 -6.82 -0.58 12.03
N LEU A 206 -6.59 0.73 12.18
CA LEU A 206 -5.71 1.27 13.23
C LEU A 206 -6.22 0.93 14.64
N ALA A 207 -7.54 1.00 14.86
CA ALA A 207 -8.14 0.73 16.17
C ALA A 207 -8.02 -0.75 16.58
N PHE A 208 -8.14 -1.69 15.63
CA PHE A 208 -8.32 -3.11 15.93
C PHE A 208 -7.13 -4.02 15.59
N CYS A 209 -6.03 -3.51 15.01
CA CYS A 209 -4.85 -4.32 14.70
C CYS A 209 -3.74 -4.15 15.76
N PRO A 210 -3.60 -5.04 16.76
CA PRO A 210 -2.60 -4.91 17.82
C PRO A 210 -1.16 -5.02 17.35
N ASN A 211 -0.91 -5.75 16.25
CA ASN A 211 0.43 -6.04 15.74
C ASN A 211 0.83 -5.15 14.55
N LEU A 212 0.05 -4.11 14.23
CA LEU A 212 0.26 -3.30 13.05
C LEU A 212 1.45 -2.36 13.24
N HIS A 213 2.52 -2.63 12.49
CA HIS A 213 3.73 -1.81 12.48
C HIS A 213 3.72 -0.77 11.36
N THR A 214 3.09 -1.08 10.23
CA THR A 214 3.07 -0.21 9.06
C THR A 214 1.64 -0.03 8.55
N PHE A 215 1.19 1.22 8.46
CA PHE A 215 -0.07 1.59 7.82
C PHE A 215 0.17 2.69 6.80
N THR A 216 -0.15 2.41 5.54
CA THR A 216 0.05 3.33 4.42
C THR A 216 -1.23 3.45 3.60
N SER A 217 -1.76 4.67 3.49
CA SER A 217 -2.79 5.04 2.51
C SER A 217 -2.31 6.10 1.51
N ILE A 218 -1.07 6.57 1.67
CA ILE A 218 -0.38 7.49 0.75
C ILE A 218 0.67 6.73 -0.07
N ASN A 219 0.69 6.90 -1.38
CA ASN A 219 1.72 6.36 -2.27
C ASN A 219 2.98 7.26 -2.23
N ASP A 220 4.14 6.67 -1.96
CA ASP A 220 5.43 7.36 -1.90
C ASP A 220 6.20 7.37 -3.23
N GLY A 221 5.76 6.59 -4.22
CA GLY A 221 6.32 6.55 -5.57
C GLY A 221 5.54 7.38 -6.59
N GLY A 222 4.66 8.25 -6.12
CA GLY A 222 3.79 9.09 -6.96
C GLY A 222 2.52 8.40 -7.43
N TYR A 223 1.52 9.22 -7.68
CA TYR A 223 0.21 8.77 -8.13
C TYR A 223 0.06 8.90 -9.65
N PRO A 224 -0.56 7.90 -10.30
CA PRO A 224 -1.23 8.17 -11.57
C PRO A 224 -2.18 9.37 -11.42
N LYS A 225 -2.23 10.26 -12.43
CA LYS A 225 -3.05 11.48 -12.44
C LYS A 225 -4.52 11.24 -12.02
N ASP A 226 -5.05 10.04 -12.27
CA ASP A 226 -6.43 9.67 -11.98
C ASP A 226 -6.67 9.07 -10.58
N THR A 227 -5.67 9.06 -9.69
CA THR A 227 -5.84 8.41 -8.40
C THR A 227 -6.67 9.27 -7.45
N VAL A 228 -7.89 8.80 -7.16
CA VAL A 228 -8.76 9.45 -6.18
C VAL A 228 -8.23 9.22 -4.77
N LEU A 229 -7.82 10.30 -4.13
CA LEU A 229 -7.31 10.28 -2.77
C LEU A 229 -8.47 10.21 -1.77
N ARG A 230 -8.26 9.47 -0.69
CA ARG A 230 -9.24 9.27 0.38
C ARG A 230 -8.65 9.69 1.73
N PRO A 231 -8.63 11.00 2.03
CA PRO A 231 -8.20 11.44 3.35
C PRO A 231 -9.10 10.90 4.44
N ILE A 232 -8.54 10.78 5.64
CA ILE A 232 -9.29 10.57 6.87
C ILE A 232 -9.71 11.96 7.37
N SER A 233 -11.01 12.22 7.51
CA SER A 233 -11.45 13.46 8.15
C SER A 233 -10.92 13.54 9.58
N ALA A 234 -10.57 14.73 10.06
CA ALA A 234 -10.03 14.90 11.40
C ALA A 234 -10.97 14.35 12.48
N SER A 235 -12.28 14.56 12.35
CA SER A 235 -13.27 14.03 13.30
C SER A 235 -13.27 12.50 13.36
N THR A 236 -13.13 11.84 12.20
CA THR A 236 -13.03 10.37 12.14
C THR A 236 -11.69 9.90 12.71
N PHE A 237 -10.57 10.53 12.36
CA PHE A 237 -9.24 10.18 12.85
C PHE A 237 -9.09 10.34 14.38
N ILE A 238 -9.71 11.37 14.95
CA ILE A 238 -9.72 11.61 16.40
C ILE A 238 -10.37 10.42 17.12
N ASP A 239 -11.42 9.81 16.56
CA ASP A 239 -12.15 8.67 17.14
C ASP A 239 -12.45 8.85 18.64
N ARG A 240 -13.15 9.96 18.93
CA ARG A 240 -13.54 10.35 20.28
C ARG A 240 -14.69 9.46 20.77
N ASP A 241 -14.59 9.01 22.01
CA ASP A 241 -15.72 8.37 22.70
C ASP A 241 -16.74 9.45 23.07
N PRO A 242 -17.99 9.37 22.56
CA PRO A 242 -19.01 10.37 22.84
C PRO A 242 -19.42 10.43 24.32
N SER A 243 -19.24 9.35 25.08
CA SER A 243 -19.65 9.28 26.49
C SER A 243 -18.64 9.93 27.43
N THR A 244 -17.35 9.72 27.19
CA THR A 244 -16.27 10.24 28.04
C THR A 244 -15.65 11.53 27.50
N GLY A 245 -15.85 11.81 26.20
CA GLY A 245 -15.13 12.88 25.51
C GLY A 245 -13.62 12.63 25.43
N SER A 246 -13.15 11.40 25.65
CA SER A 246 -11.74 11.03 25.54
C SER A 246 -11.44 10.33 24.21
N LEU A 247 -10.18 10.24 23.83
CA LEU A 247 -9.75 9.47 22.67
C LEU A 247 -9.86 7.96 22.97
N LYS A 248 -10.61 7.21 22.16
CA LYS A 248 -10.66 5.74 22.30
C LYS A 248 -9.26 5.16 22.11
N PRO A 249 -8.78 4.23 22.95
CA PRO A 249 -7.49 3.60 22.74
C PRO A 249 -7.51 2.77 21.46
N TRP A 250 -6.46 2.89 20.64
CA TRP A 250 -6.23 2.02 19.50
C TRP A 250 -5.22 0.93 19.87
N LEU A 251 -5.45 -0.30 19.40
CA LEU A 251 -4.59 -1.43 19.73
C LEU A 251 -3.19 -1.31 19.12
N CYS A 252 -3.02 -0.55 18.03
CA CYS A 252 -1.71 -0.35 17.40
C CYS A 252 -0.85 0.77 18.02
N GLU A 253 -1.33 1.48 19.07
CA GLU A 253 -0.60 2.64 19.63
C GLU A 253 0.84 2.33 20.03
N GLU A 254 1.09 1.11 20.51
CA GLU A 254 2.41 0.66 20.93
C GLU A 254 3.19 -0.09 19.85
N SER A 255 2.55 -0.59 18.78
CA SER A 255 3.22 -1.35 17.73
C SER A 255 3.53 -0.53 16.47
N LEU A 256 2.76 0.53 16.21
CA LEU A 256 2.86 1.29 14.98
C LEU A 256 4.18 2.08 14.89
N LYS A 257 4.90 1.85 13.79
CA LYS A 257 6.18 2.48 13.45
C LYS A 257 6.07 3.39 12.24
N ASP A 258 5.31 3.00 11.24
CA ASP A 258 5.13 3.78 10.01
C ASP A 258 3.66 4.14 9.83
N LEU A 259 3.37 5.43 9.85
CA LEU A 259 2.05 5.98 9.58
C LEU A 259 2.12 6.95 8.42
N LYS A 260 1.56 6.55 7.27
CA LYS A 260 1.45 7.40 6.07
C LYS A 260 -0.01 7.59 5.71
N VAL A 261 -0.62 8.69 6.17
CA VAL A 261 -2.05 8.98 6.02
C VAL A 261 -2.32 10.45 5.79
N MET A 262 -3.32 10.77 4.98
CA MET A 262 -3.75 12.16 4.77
C MET A 262 -4.90 12.48 5.73
N ILE A 263 -4.74 13.54 6.53
CA ILE A 263 -5.80 13.99 7.46
C ILE A 263 -6.42 15.28 6.93
N SER A 264 -7.71 15.24 6.59
CA SER A 264 -8.45 16.39 6.05
C SER A 264 -9.47 16.97 7.06
N ASP A 265 -10.31 17.88 6.59
CA ASP A 265 -11.46 18.43 7.30
C ASP A 265 -11.09 19.19 8.57
N ILE A 266 -9.93 19.84 8.55
CA ILE A 266 -9.51 20.80 9.56
C ILE A 266 -9.75 22.21 9.01
N PRO A 267 -10.72 22.97 9.55
CA PRO A 267 -10.90 24.38 9.18
C PRO A 267 -9.62 25.19 9.39
N ARG A 268 -9.26 26.01 8.39
CA ARG A 268 -8.08 26.89 8.39
C ARG A 268 -8.49 28.33 8.10
N PRO A 269 -9.15 29.03 9.06
CA PRO A 269 -9.60 30.42 8.88
C PRO A 269 -8.44 31.41 8.68
N ASP A 270 -7.21 30.97 8.96
CA ASP A 270 -5.97 31.70 8.74
C ASP A 270 -5.52 31.74 7.27
N LEU A 271 -6.15 30.94 6.39
CA LEU A 271 -5.92 30.92 4.96
C LEU A 271 -7.02 31.71 4.24
N LYS A 272 -6.65 32.48 3.21
CA LYS A 272 -7.55 33.36 2.44
C LYS A 272 -7.77 32.82 1.02
N THR A 273 -8.16 31.56 0.91
CA THR A 273 -8.28 30.88 -0.40
C THR A 273 -9.66 30.25 -0.55
N TYR A 274 -10.08 30.02 -1.79
CA TYR A 274 -11.32 29.30 -2.11
C TYR A 274 -11.22 27.82 -1.72
N GLY A 275 -12.37 27.17 -1.51
CA GLY A 275 -12.46 25.74 -1.16
C GLY A 275 -12.12 25.37 0.28
N LEU A 276 -11.89 26.36 1.16
CA LEU A 276 -11.64 26.12 2.58
C LEU A 276 -12.91 25.76 3.33
N ILE A 277 -12.79 24.79 4.24
CA ILE A 277 -13.86 24.46 5.17
C ILE A 277 -13.97 25.58 6.21
N ARG A 278 -15.17 26.12 6.37
CA ARG A 278 -15.45 27.16 7.36
C ARG A 278 -15.60 26.54 8.73
N GLU A 279 -15.11 27.25 9.74
CA GLU A 279 -15.42 26.91 11.12
C GLU A 279 -16.93 27.01 11.37
N SER A 280 -17.48 26.00 12.03
CA SER A 280 -18.85 26.01 12.55
C SER A 280 -18.98 26.91 13.79
N TYR A 281 -17.88 27.11 14.51
CA TYR A 281 -17.75 28.05 15.62
C TYR A 281 -16.29 28.54 15.74
N PRO A 282 -16.03 29.76 16.21
CA PRO A 282 -14.68 30.30 16.33
C PRO A 282 -13.74 29.37 17.13
N GLY A 283 -12.63 28.98 16.53
CA GLY A 283 -11.62 28.13 17.17
C GLY A 283 -11.79 26.62 16.99
N GLN A 284 -12.84 26.17 16.29
CA GLN A 284 -13.06 24.75 15.97
C GLN A 284 -11.83 24.13 15.29
N GLY A 285 -11.23 24.81 14.32
CA GLY A 285 -10.07 24.31 13.60
C GLY A 285 -8.93 24.03 14.57
N ARG A 286 -8.74 24.91 15.54
CA ARG A 286 -7.69 24.74 16.54
C ARG A 286 -7.96 23.60 17.53
N GLU A 287 -9.21 23.41 17.95
CA GLU A 287 -9.60 22.27 18.77
C GLU A 287 -9.31 20.95 18.06
N LEU A 288 -9.75 20.82 16.81
CA LEU A 288 -9.52 19.62 16.00
C LEU A 288 -8.02 19.34 15.81
N GLN A 289 -7.21 20.36 15.50
CA GLN A 289 -5.76 20.20 15.40
C GLN A 289 -5.15 19.67 16.69
N ASN A 290 -5.52 20.23 17.84
CA ASN A 290 -5.00 19.79 19.13
C ASN A 290 -5.34 18.32 19.42
N LEU A 291 -6.55 17.88 19.07
CA LEU A 291 -7.00 16.50 19.24
C LEU A 291 -6.30 15.54 18.26
N VAL A 292 -6.07 15.94 17.02
CA VAL A 292 -5.28 15.18 16.05
C VAL A 292 -3.84 15.02 16.56
N TYR A 293 -3.22 16.10 17.05
CA TYR A 293 -1.89 16.02 17.67
C TYR A 293 -1.84 15.10 18.88
N GLU A 294 -2.88 15.11 19.71
CA GLU A 294 -2.97 14.24 20.87
C GLU A 294 -3.10 12.76 20.48
N ARG A 295 -3.89 12.46 19.43
CA ARG A 295 -3.97 11.12 18.84
C ARG A 295 -2.61 10.67 18.32
N ILE A 296 -1.92 11.49 17.51
CA ILE A 296 -0.61 11.14 16.93
C ILE A 296 0.44 10.94 18.03
N ALA A 297 0.41 11.74 19.10
CA ALA A 297 1.36 11.64 20.21
C ALA A 297 1.30 10.29 20.95
N ARG A 298 0.24 9.50 20.79
CA ARG A 298 0.09 8.18 21.41
C ARG A 298 0.91 7.09 20.71
N PHE A 299 1.32 7.30 19.46
CA PHE A 299 2.18 6.35 18.71
C PHE A 299 3.65 6.48 19.14
N THR A 300 3.97 6.08 20.37
CA THR A 300 5.29 6.33 20.97
C THR A 300 6.46 5.63 20.26
N ASN A 301 6.17 4.58 19.49
CA ASN A 301 7.12 3.86 18.67
C ASN A 301 7.17 4.31 17.20
N LEU A 302 6.50 5.42 16.86
CA LEU A 302 6.48 5.95 15.50
C LEU A 302 7.88 6.39 15.06
N GLU A 303 8.34 5.83 13.95
CA GLU A 303 9.59 6.14 13.26
C GLU A 303 9.34 7.01 12.02
N THR A 304 8.24 6.77 11.31
CA THR A 304 7.87 7.46 10.06
C THR A 304 6.48 8.08 10.17
N LEU A 305 6.38 9.39 9.95
CA LEU A 305 5.10 10.10 9.90
C LEU A 305 4.95 10.87 8.58
N TRP A 306 4.04 10.43 7.72
CA TRP A 306 3.70 11.14 6.49
C TRP A 306 2.27 11.63 6.55
N LEU A 307 2.11 12.94 6.44
CA LEU A 307 0.82 13.61 6.47
C LEU A 307 0.49 14.29 5.13
N GLY A 308 1.54 14.61 4.38
CA GLY A 308 1.46 15.22 3.05
C GLY A 308 1.58 14.21 1.93
N MET A 309 1.32 14.67 0.72
CA MET A 309 1.31 13.86 -0.50
C MET A 309 2.32 14.38 -1.50
N ASP A 310 2.83 13.49 -2.34
CA ASP A 310 3.64 13.85 -3.51
C ASP A 310 2.77 13.73 -4.77
N PHE A 311 2.30 14.86 -5.29
CA PHE A 311 1.69 14.90 -6.62
C PHE A 311 2.81 14.95 -7.66
N TYR A 312 3.29 13.79 -8.11
CA TYR A 312 4.13 13.76 -9.30
C TYR A 312 3.29 14.22 -10.51
N ASP A 313 3.58 15.41 -11.00
CA ASP A 313 3.18 15.81 -12.34
C ASP A 313 3.96 14.96 -13.33
N THR A 314 3.41 13.78 -13.64
CA THR A 314 4.10 12.71 -14.36
C THR A 314 4.29 12.99 -15.84
N ASP A 315 4.21 14.24 -16.29
CA ASP A 315 4.65 14.57 -17.63
C ASP A 315 5.31 15.95 -17.74
N PRO A 316 6.57 16.11 -17.27
CA PRO A 316 7.41 17.23 -17.72
C PRO A 316 7.65 17.19 -19.25
N GLY A 317 7.22 16.12 -19.93
CA GLY A 317 7.26 15.94 -21.39
C GLY A 317 5.92 16.14 -22.09
N SER A 318 4.81 16.46 -21.39
CA SER A 318 3.62 16.96 -22.07
C SER A 318 3.92 18.40 -22.45
N ASN A 319 4.64 18.53 -23.56
CA ASN A 319 5.00 19.74 -24.28
C ASN A 319 3.76 20.45 -24.86
N ASP A 320 2.58 20.23 -24.26
CA ASP A 320 1.38 21.01 -24.52
C ASP A 320 1.61 22.36 -23.82
N SER A 321 2.34 23.18 -24.57
CA SER A 321 2.60 24.58 -24.34
C SER A 321 1.30 25.31 -24.08
N CYS A 322 0.86 25.33 -22.83
CA CYS A 322 0.05 26.43 -22.30
C CYS A 322 0.99 27.62 -22.05
N GLU A 323 1.68 28.06 -23.11
CA GLU A 323 2.28 29.38 -23.18
C GLU A 323 1.09 30.35 -23.23
N ASP A 324 0.96 31.20 -22.19
CA ASP A 324 0.33 32.54 -22.23
C ASP A 324 -0.72 32.88 -21.15
N ASP A 325 -0.98 32.03 -20.15
CA ASP A 325 -1.75 32.48 -18.96
C ASP A 325 -0.81 32.67 -17.76
N ASP A 326 -0.18 33.86 -17.69
CA ASP A 326 0.68 34.37 -16.61
C ASP A 326 -0.02 34.53 -15.23
N ASP A 327 -1.21 33.97 -15.03
CA ASP A 327 -2.03 34.20 -13.85
C ASP A 327 -2.00 33.00 -12.87
N GLU A 328 -1.01 33.04 -11.97
CA GLU A 328 -1.11 32.79 -10.52
C GLU A 328 -1.77 31.49 -9.97
N ASP A 329 -2.10 30.47 -10.77
CA ASP A 329 -2.80 29.27 -10.26
C ASP A 329 -1.88 28.11 -9.84
N GLU A 330 -0.64 28.42 -9.41
CA GLU A 330 0.26 27.50 -8.67
C GLU A 330 -0.38 26.97 -7.35
N GLY A 331 -1.60 27.42 -7.01
CA GLY A 331 -2.28 27.11 -5.76
C GLY A 331 -3.04 25.78 -5.75
N GLN A 332 -3.28 25.07 -6.84
CA GLN A 332 -4.29 24.00 -6.81
C GLN A 332 -3.85 22.71 -6.11
N TRP A 333 -2.54 22.49 -5.90
CA TRP A 333 -2.04 21.18 -5.47
C TRP A 333 -1.75 21.05 -3.97
N PHE A 334 -1.89 22.13 -3.19
CA PHE A 334 -1.66 22.05 -1.75
C PHE A 334 -2.87 21.52 -0.97
N GLN A 335 -2.64 20.57 -0.09
CA GLN A 335 -3.58 20.15 0.93
C GLN A 335 -3.79 21.30 1.93
N ARG A 336 -4.87 22.08 1.74
CA ARG A 336 -5.16 23.27 2.58
C ARG A 336 -5.99 22.99 3.82
N ASN A 337 -6.95 22.07 3.74
CA ASN A 337 -7.80 21.67 4.86
C ASN A 337 -7.10 20.61 5.74
N CYS A 338 -5.82 20.82 6.04
CA CYS A 338 -4.92 19.87 6.69
C CYS A 338 -4.46 20.33 8.08
N LEU A 339 -3.69 19.46 8.75
CA LEU A 339 -3.01 19.79 10.00
C LEU A 339 -1.99 20.90 9.76
N GLU A 340 -2.08 22.01 10.49
CA GLU A 340 -1.04 23.04 10.47
C GLU A 340 0.15 22.53 11.28
N MET A 341 1.32 22.37 10.66
CA MET A 341 2.54 21.93 11.35
C MET A 341 3.34 23.12 11.91
N SER A 342 3.02 23.56 13.13
CA SER A 342 3.75 24.62 13.84
C SER A 342 3.69 24.44 15.37
N LEU A 343 4.66 24.99 16.10
CA LEU A 343 4.59 25.05 17.57
C LEU A 343 3.37 25.81 18.04
N ASP A 344 3.01 26.85 17.30
CA ASP A 344 1.88 27.69 17.62
C ASP A 344 0.59 26.92 17.47
N SER A 345 0.50 25.89 16.61
CA SER A 345 -0.69 25.06 16.34
C SER A 345 -0.84 23.81 17.22
N GLY A 346 0.22 23.37 17.89
CA GLY A 346 0.16 22.23 18.81
C GLY A 346 1.25 21.18 18.63
N LEU A 347 2.17 21.37 17.68
CA LEU A 347 3.29 20.46 17.41
C LEU A 347 4.05 20.01 18.67
N ARG A 348 4.09 20.85 19.71
CA ARG A 348 4.73 20.54 21.00
C ARG A 348 4.22 19.24 21.65
N LYS A 349 2.95 18.87 21.42
CA LYS A 349 2.36 17.61 21.91
C LYS A 349 3.10 16.38 21.38
N LEU A 350 3.75 16.48 20.22
CA LEU A 350 4.54 15.39 19.62
C LEU A 350 5.95 15.24 20.23
N SER A 351 6.28 15.96 21.30
CA SER A 351 7.61 15.84 21.96
C SER A 351 7.93 14.42 22.45
N GLY A 352 6.92 13.59 22.69
CA GLY A 352 7.06 12.19 23.13
C GLY A 352 7.53 11.22 22.04
N LEU A 353 7.45 11.61 20.76
CA LEU A 353 7.84 10.75 19.62
C LEU A 353 9.37 10.64 19.50
N LYS A 354 10.02 10.00 20.47
CA LYS A 354 11.49 9.92 20.55
C LYS A 354 12.10 9.04 19.47
N ASN A 355 11.29 8.15 18.90
CA ASN A 355 11.70 7.26 17.83
C ASN A 355 11.53 7.86 16.44
N LEU A 356 10.93 9.07 16.31
CA LEU A 356 10.66 9.66 15.00
C LEU A 356 11.96 9.97 14.26
N ARG A 357 12.09 9.38 13.07
CA ARG A 357 13.22 9.51 12.15
C ARG A 357 12.84 10.35 10.94
N GLU A 358 11.61 10.20 10.48
CA GLU A 358 11.17 10.78 9.22
C GLU A 358 9.83 11.50 9.35
N LEU A 359 9.78 12.74 8.85
CA LEU A 359 8.56 13.53 8.76
C LEU A 359 8.35 13.99 7.31
N SER A 360 7.19 13.67 6.72
CA SER A 360 6.80 14.17 5.40
C SER A 360 5.57 15.08 5.47
N VAL A 361 5.75 16.31 4.99
CA VAL A 361 4.71 17.34 4.85
C VAL A 361 4.66 17.91 3.42
N ILE A 362 5.08 17.10 2.43
CA ILE A 362 5.04 17.45 1.00
C ILE A 362 3.63 17.88 0.62
N ASP A 363 3.52 18.93 -0.19
CA ASP A 363 2.26 19.51 -0.68
C ASP A 363 1.20 19.77 0.41
N MET A 364 1.61 19.95 1.68
CA MET A 364 0.72 20.48 2.71
C MET A 364 0.85 22.00 2.80
N GLU A 365 -0.25 22.71 3.04
CA GLU A 365 -0.19 24.12 3.48
C GLU A 365 0.21 24.17 4.96
N HIS A 366 1.48 23.82 5.20
CA HIS A 366 2.12 23.85 6.51
C HIS A 366 2.68 25.23 6.85
N ARG A 367 2.98 25.44 8.14
CA ARG A 367 3.54 26.71 8.66
C ARG A 367 4.83 26.46 9.45
N ILE A 368 5.61 25.48 9.03
CA ILE A 368 6.89 25.17 9.67
C ILE A 368 7.84 26.35 9.45
N ARG A 369 8.26 26.99 10.54
CA ARG A 369 9.27 28.06 10.55
C ARG A 369 10.56 27.53 11.17
N LEU A 370 11.60 28.37 11.15
CA LEU A 370 12.90 28.08 11.77
C LEU A 370 12.77 27.60 13.22
N LYS A 371 11.95 28.27 14.05
CA LYS A 371 11.75 27.90 15.46
C LYS A 371 11.18 26.48 15.63
N ASP A 372 10.34 26.05 14.70
CA ASP A 372 9.67 24.75 14.76
C ASP A 372 10.67 23.64 14.44
N VAL A 373 11.48 23.81 13.39
CA VAL A 373 12.56 22.86 13.04
C VAL A 373 13.63 22.77 14.12
N GLN A 374 14.05 23.90 14.71
CA GLN A 374 14.96 23.90 15.87
C GLN A 374 14.38 23.08 17.03
N TRP A 375 13.08 23.23 17.28
CA TRP A 375 12.41 22.45 18.31
C TRP A 375 12.33 20.96 17.96
N MET A 376 12.03 20.60 16.70
CA MET A 376 11.98 19.21 16.23
C MET A 376 13.31 18.51 16.49
N VAL A 377 14.41 19.08 15.99
CA VAL A 377 15.77 18.53 16.16
C VAL A 377 16.15 18.40 17.64
N LYS A 378 15.73 19.36 18.48
CA LYS A 378 15.98 19.29 19.92
C LYS A 378 15.20 18.17 20.61
N ASN A 379 13.97 17.88 20.19
CA ASN A 379 13.05 16.99 20.92
C ASN A 379 12.99 15.57 20.36
N TRP A 380 13.34 15.38 19.09
CA TRP A 380 13.34 14.10 18.38
C TRP A 380 14.79 13.66 18.14
N PRO A 381 15.39 12.92 19.09
CA PRO A 381 16.83 12.62 19.07
C PRO A 381 17.27 11.73 17.91
N LYS A 382 16.32 10.99 17.29
CA LYS A 382 16.57 10.13 16.12
C LYS A 382 16.15 10.79 14.80
N PHE A 383 15.83 12.08 14.80
CA PHE A 383 15.31 12.75 13.60
C PHE A 383 16.37 12.82 12.50
N GLU A 384 16.06 12.20 11.37
CA GLU A 384 16.97 11.96 10.26
C GLU A 384 16.54 12.74 9.02
N THR A 385 15.25 12.84 8.70
CA THR A 385 14.80 13.44 7.44
C THR A 385 13.51 14.24 7.59
N ILE A 386 13.43 15.37 6.88
CA ILE A 386 12.20 16.15 6.70
C ILE A 386 11.93 16.46 5.24
N PHE A 387 10.74 16.10 4.77
CA PHE A 387 10.29 16.32 3.41
C PHE A 387 9.21 17.41 3.33
N GLY A 388 9.17 18.13 2.21
CA GLY A 388 8.21 19.23 1.98
C GLY A 388 8.70 20.61 2.43
N LEU A 389 10.00 20.76 2.76
CA LEU A 389 10.59 22.08 2.96
C LEU A 389 11.16 22.63 1.64
N SER A 390 10.82 23.86 1.29
CA SER A 390 11.32 24.52 0.09
C SER A 390 12.49 25.46 0.41
N PRO A 391 13.62 25.37 -0.32
CA PRO A 391 14.70 26.35 -0.22
C PRO A 391 14.30 27.73 -0.78
N MET A 392 13.22 27.78 -1.56
CA MET A 392 12.67 28.98 -2.19
C MET A 392 11.27 29.18 -1.61
N GLY A 393 11.14 30.01 -0.57
CA GLY A 393 9.84 30.30 0.05
C GLY A 393 9.89 30.45 1.57
N ARG A 394 8.74 30.24 2.21
CA ARG A 394 8.53 30.49 3.66
C ARG A 394 9.44 29.66 4.57
N THR A 395 9.92 28.51 4.09
CA THR A 395 10.77 27.59 4.85
C THR A 395 12.26 27.73 4.55
N LYS A 396 12.66 28.70 3.71
CA LYS A 396 14.06 28.97 3.32
C LYS A 396 15.01 29.03 4.53
N HIS A 397 14.68 29.84 5.53
CA HIS A 397 15.54 29.99 6.71
C HIS A 397 15.69 28.71 7.53
N ALA A 398 14.65 27.87 7.56
CA ALA A 398 14.71 26.58 8.23
C ALA A 398 15.64 25.60 7.48
N VAL A 399 15.54 25.57 6.14
CA VAL A 399 16.42 24.77 5.27
C VAL A 399 17.88 25.21 5.39
N GLU A 400 18.15 26.52 5.32
CA GLU A 400 19.50 27.08 5.49
C GLU A 400 20.09 26.72 6.87
N TRP A 401 19.28 26.80 7.93
CA TRP A 401 19.70 26.44 9.27
C TRP A 401 20.00 24.93 9.40
N LEU A 402 19.17 24.05 8.83
CA LEU A 402 19.44 22.60 8.80
C LEU A 402 20.73 22.29 8.07
N LYS A 403 20.94 22.83 6.87
CA LYS A 403 22.19 22.65 6.10
C LYS A 403 23.42 23.09 6.89
N LYS A 404 23.33 24.19 7.63
CA LYS A 404 24.44 24.74 8.42
C LYS A 404 24.71 23.96 9.72
N ASN A 405 23.68 23.59 10.47
CA ASN A 405 23.82 23.07 11.84
C ASN A 405 23.65 21.55 11.94
N HIS A 406 22.91 20.96 11.00
CA HIS A 406 22.59 19.53 10.96
C HIS A 406 22.68 18.99 9.52
N PRO A 407 23.86 19.03 8.87
CA PRO A 407 24.01 18.66 7.45
C PRO A 407 23.66 17.20 7.14
N LYS A 408 23.55 16.34 8.16
CA LYS A 408 23.10 14.95 8.02
C LYS A 408 21.58 14.80 7.93
N ILE A 409 20.82 15.87 8.21
CA ILE A 409 19.36 15.88 8.08
C ILE A 409 19.02 16.55 6.74
N PRO A 410 18.81 15.77 5.66
CA PRO A 410 18.40 16.35 4.40
C PRO A 410 17.04 17.04 4.56
N ALA A 411 16.97 18.27 4.07
CA ALA A 411 15.71 18.94 3.75
C ALA A 411 15.50 18.76 2.24
N ALA A 412 14.76 17.71 1.89
CA ALA A 412 14.45 17.43 0.50
C ALA A 412 13.10 18.07 0.13
N LYS A 413 13.06 18.69 -1.05
CA LYS A 413 11.82 19.22 -1.63
C LYS A 413 10.97 18.10 -2.26
N TYR A 414 11.57 16.92 -2.46
CA TYR A 414 11.32 16.01 -3.58
C TYR A 414 11.56 16.72 -4.92
#